data_AF-A0A535MVM8-F1
#
_entry.id   AF-A0A535MVM8-F1
#
_cell.length_a   1.000
_cell.length_b   1.000
_cell.length_c   1.000
_cell.angle_alpha   90.00
_cell.angle_beta   90.00
_cell.angle_gamma   90.00
#
_symmetry.space_group_name_H-M   'P 1'
#
loop_
_entity.id
_entity.type
_entity.pdbx_description
1 polymer ?
#
loop_
_entity_poly.entity_id
_entity_poly.type
_entity_poly.pdbx_seq_one_letter_code
_entity_poly.pdbx_strand_id
1 'polypeptide(L)'
;MVFNLISPAGWQIGLVRIEDVAAGAAVSIVVGLLFWPRGARREFGRAVAAFYRAVAGYLEQSFERILDVERPGPVDPVRRAAVQARDRAGDAFDLLLNERSASRLDPQTAGFLVAAGDHALLAGDLLEVIAARMGYRAGACPDGARTVYAEAGGLLAGLRHMADRLDQGRDAVTEHPQAATPRLREAALTCLRRWRNEERVGRGAMAVVMAGEWVTNLARLEDDLAEPVASAAAAARLPPWR
;
A
#
# COMPACT_ATOMS: atom_id res chain seq x y z
N MET A 1 31.54 76.13 34.05
CA MET A 1 31.49 75.87 32.60
C MET A 1 30.86 74.51 32.40
N VAL A 2 29.90 74.46 31.48
CA VAL A 2 28.97 73.36 31.23
C VAL A 2 29.71 72.12 30.73
N PHE A 3 29.51 70.96 31.39
CA PHE A 3 29.92 69.66 30.85
C PHE A 3 28.94 69.29 29.74
N ASN A 4 29.44 69.38 28.51
CA ASN A 4 28.71 69.10 27.29
C ASN A 4 28.57 67.58 27.08
N LEU A 5 27.39 67.22 26.60
CA LEU A 5 26.82 65.89 26.42
C LEU A 5 27.78 64.85 25.83
N ILE A 6 27.81 63.68 26.48
CA ILE A 6 27.44 62.38 25.89
C ILE A 6 27.32 62.46 24.36
N SER A 7 28.39 62.09 23.66
CA SER A 7 28.30 61.73 22.24
C SER A 7 27.39 60.50 22.14
N PRO A 8 26.18 60.56 21.54
CA PRO A 8 25.38 59.37 21.35
C PRO A 8 25.83 58.70 20.04
N ALA A 9 27.09 58.25 19.98
CA ALA A 9 27.53 57.34 18.93
C ALA A 9 27.05 55.89 19.19
N GLY A 10 25.90 55.72 19.84
CA GLY A 10 25.41 54.43 20.34
C GLY A 10 24.21 53.86 19.58
N TRP A 11 23.43 54.67 18.86
CA TRP A 11 22.15 54.21 18.28
C TRP A 11 22.24 53.79 16.80
N GLN A 12 23.19 54.34 16.03
CA GLN A 12 23.32 53.99 14.61
C GLN A 12 23.98 52.62 14.37
N ILE A 13 24.65 52.05 15.36
CA ILE A 13 25.27 50.70 15.27
C ILE A 13 24.27 49.60 15.67
N GLY A 14 23.21 49.96 16.41
CA GLY A 14 22.14 49.02 16.80
C GLY A 14 21.13 48.72 15.69
N LEU A 15 20.86 49.68 14.80
CA LEU A 15 19.84 49.54 13.75
C LEU A 15 20.26 48.56 12.64
N VAL A 16 21.53 48.60 12.23
CA VAL A 16 22.06 47.75 11.14
C VAL A 16 22.02 46.26 11.53
N ARG A 17 22.23 45.93 12.81
CA ARG A 17 22.17 44.54 13.30
C ARG A 17 20.77 43.94 13.28
N ILE A 18 19.72 44.77 13.40
CA ILE A 18 18.34 44.28 13.35
C ILE A 18 17.94 44.01 11.90
N GLU A 19 18.46 44.79 10.96
CA GLU A 19 18.20 44.64 9.53
C GLU A 19 18.77 43.32 8.97
N ASP A 20 20.02 43.00 9.31
CA ASP A 20 20.64 41.73 8.88
C ASP A 20 19.94 40.50 9.50
N VAL A 21 19.52 40.59 10.78
CA VAL A 21 18.77 39.53 11.45
C VAL A 21 17.37 39.39 10.87
N ALA A 22 16.71 40.50 10.53
CA ALA A 22 15.39 40.48 9.88
C ALA A 22 15.48 39.90 8.46
N ALA A 23 16.52 40.21 7.70
CA ALA A 23 16.78 39.62 6.39
C ALA A 23 17.07 38.11 6.50
N GLY A 24 17.92 37.70 7.45
CA GLY A 24 18.20 36.29 7.72
C GLY A 24 16.96 35.51 8.17
N ALA A 25 16.12 36.11 9.02
CA ALA A 25 14.84 35.53 9.44
C ALA A 25 13.84 35.45 8.28
N ALA A 26 13.73 36.49 7.45
CA ALA A 26 12.86 36.49 6.28
C ALA A 26 13.29 35.42 5.26
N VAL A 27 14.59 35.28 4.99
CA VAL A 27 15.12 34.21 4.15
C VAL A 27 14.87 32.84 4.77
N SER A 28 15.06 32.67 6.09
CA SER A 28 14.78 31.40 6.77
C SER A 28 13.29 31.05 6.78
N ILE A 29 12.41 32.05 6.84
CA ILE A 29 10.96 31.87 6.72
C ILE A 29 10.59 31.56 5.27
N VAL A 30 11.19 32.22 4.28
CA VAL A 30 10.93 31.97 2.85
C VAL A 30 11.43 30.59 2.46
N VAL A 31 12.66 30.24 2.83
CA VAL A 31 13.25 28.91 2.63
C VAL A 31 12.48 27.88 3.45
N GLY A 32 12.13 28.17 4.70
CA GLY A 32 11.28 27.31 5.54
C GLY A 32 9.88 27.12 4.96
N LEU A 33 9.30 28.13 4.31
CA LEU A 33 8.05 28.01 3.56
C LEU A 33 8.26 27.27 2.23
N LEU A 34 9.37 27.47 1.51
CA LEU A 34 9.63 26.83 0.22
C LEU A 34 9.95 25.34 0.39
N PHE A 35 10.71 25.02 1.44
CA PHE A 35 11.08 23.66 1.86
C PHE A 35 10.06 23.04 2.81
N TRP A 36 9.02 23.76 3.24
CA TRP A 36 7.90 23.12 3.93
C TRP A 36 7.31 22.08 2.98
N PRO A 37 7.24 20.79 3.35
CA PRO A 37 6.85 19.75 2.42
C PRO A 37 5.35 19.86 2.19
N ARG A 38 4.92 20.65 1.20
CA ARG A 38 3.50 20.89 0.90
C ARG A 38 2.82 19.70 0.20
N GLY A 39 3.16 18.47 0.58
CA GLY A 39 2.87 17.28 -0.23
C GLY A 39 2.75 15.94 0.49
N ALA A 40 2.99 15.81 1.80
CA ALA A 40 3.06 14.49 2.44
C ALA A 40 1.81 13.64 2.26
N ARG A 41 0.60 14.22 2.16
CA ARG A 41 -0.63 13.48 1.87
C ARG A 41 -0.63 12.85 0.47
N ARG A 42 -0.19 13.61 -0.54
CA ARG A 42 -0.08 13.14 -1.92
C ARG A 42 1.06 12.14 -2.05
N GLU A 43 2.18 12.40 -1.40
CA GLU A 43 3.32 11.49 -1.36
C GLU A 43 2.95 10.17 -0.69
N PHE A 44 2.27 10.21 0.45
CA PHE A 44 1.72 9.03 1.12
C PHE A 44 0.77 8.25 0.20
N GLY A 45 -0.21 8.91 -0.42
CA GLY A 45 -1.11 8.26 -1.38
C GLY A 45 -0.37 7.57 -2.52
N ARG A 46 0.64 8.23 -3.11
CA ARG A 46 1.48 7.63 -4.17
C ARG A 46 2.33 6.48 -3.67
N ALA A 47 2.89 6.57 -2.46
CA ALA A 47 3.71 5.53 -1.87
C ALA A 47 2.88 4.27 -1.58
N VAL A 48 1.69 4.43 -1.00
CA VAL A 48 0.73 3.33 -0.78
C VAL A 48 0.24 2.75 -2.13
N ALA A 49 -0.04 3.60 -3.12
CA ALA A 49 -0.40 3.12 -4.46
C ALA A 49 0.71 2.26 -5.09
N ALA A 50 1.97 2.71 -5.00
CA ALA A 50 3.11 1.93 -5.47
C ALA A 50 3.27 0.61 -4.71
N PHE A 51 3.00 0.62 -3.39
CA PHE A 51 3.01 -0.58 -2.56
C PHE A 51 1.94 -1.59 -3.00
N TYR A 52 0.69 -1.15 -3.19
CA TYR A 52 -0.41 -2.01 -3.62
C TYR A 52 -0.15 -2.64 -5.00
N ARG A 53 0.39 -1.87 -5.95
CA ARG A 53 0.78 -2.41 -7.27
C ARG A 53 1.87 -3.47 -7.16
N ALA A 54 2.88 -3.23 -6.32
CA ALA A 54 3.98 -4.17 -6.12
C ALA A 54 3.52 -5.46 -5.41
N VAL A 55 2.64 -5.35 -4.42
CA VAL A 55 2.05 -6.51 -3.73
C VAL A 55 1.10 -7.28 -4.65
N ALA A 56 0.30 -6.61 -5.48
CA ALA A 56 -0.53 -7.29 -6.47
C ALA A 56 0.34 -8.12 -7.45
N GLY A 57 1.46 -7.57 -7.94
CA GLY A 57 2.39 -8.33 -8.78
C GLY A 57 3.07 -9.50 -8.05
N TYR A 58 3.32 -9.37 -6.75
CA TYR A 58 3.84 -10.47 -5.94
C TYR A 58 2.80 -11.58 -5.72
N LEU A 59 1.59 -11.22 -5.33
CA LEU A 59 0.48 -12.15 -5.14
C LEU A 59 0.14 -12.90 -6.42
N GLU A 60 0.16 -12.24 -7.58
CA GLU A 60 -0.04 -12.87 -8.89
C GLU A 60 0.92 -14.05 -9.09
N GLN A 61 2.23 -13.83 -8.91
CA GLN A 61 3.22 -14.92 -9.03
C GLN A 61 3.07 -16.00 -7.96
N SER A 62 2.68 -15.63 -6.74
CA SER A 62 2.43 -16.60 -5.67
C SER A 62 1.21 -17.48 -5.95
N PHE A 63 0.15 -16.91 -6.52
CA PHE A 63 -1.01 -17.67 -7.00
C PHE A 63 -0.66 -18.53 -8.20
N GLU A 64 0.08 -18.03 -9.18
CA GLU A 64 0.56 -18.83 -10.32
C GLU A 64 1.32 -20.08 -9.85
N ARG A 65 2.19 -19.90 -8.84
CA ARG A 65 3.05 -20.96 -8.30
C ARG A 65 2.29 -22.01 -7.48
N ILE A 66 1.40 -21.60 -6.57
CA ILE A 66 0.62 -22.56 -5.76
C ILE A 66 -0.44 -23.27 -6.60
N LEU A 67 -1.01 -22.58 -7.61
CA LEU A 67 -2.05 -23.13 -8.48
C LEU A 67 -1.50 -23.92 -9.66
N ASP A 68 -0.19 -23.85 -9.93
CA ASP A 68 0.49 -24.58 -11.01
C ASP A 68 -0.11 -24.27 -12.40
N VAL A 69 -0.56 -23.03 -12.60
CA VAL A 69 -1.26 -22.57 -13.82
C VAL A 69 -0.31 -22.06 -14.90
N GLU A 70 0.88 -21.59 -14.52
CA GLU A 70 1.89 -21.07 -15.43
C GLU A 70 3.29 -21.45 -14.93
N ARG A 71 4.34 -21.31 -15.76
CA ARG A 71 5.72 -21.50 -15.26
C ARG A 71 6.09 -20.25 -14.47
N PRO A 72 6.17 -20.32 -13.13
CA PRO A 72 6.39 -19.13 -12.33
C PRO A 72 7.79 -18.59 -12.59
N GLY A 73 7.88 -17.27 -12.80
CA GLY A 73 9.15 -16.56 -12.83
C GLY A 73 9.90 -16.61 -11.49
N PRO A 74 11.11 -16.02 -11.41
CA PRO A 74 11.79 -15.85 -10.14
C PRO A 74 10.98 -14.89 -9.26
N VAL A 75 10.53 -15.39 -8.10
CA VAL A 75 9.70 -14.64 -7.15
C VAL A 75 10.50 -13.67 -6.28
N ASP A 76 11.77 -13.97 -5.98
CA ASP A 76 12.59 -13.13 -5.10
C ASP A 76 12.75 -11.67 -5.56
N PRO A 77 12.96 -11.36 -6.85
CA PRO A 77 12.97 -9.98 -7.34
C PRO A 77 11.65 -9.25 -7.08
N VAL A 78 10.51 -9.91 -7.29
CA VAL A 78 9.18 -9.30 -7.17
C VAL A 78 8.82 -9.08 -5.71
N ARG A 79 9.13 -10.06 -4.84
CA ARG A 79 9.04 -9.91 -3.39
C ARG A 79 9.90 -8.75 -2.89
N ARG A 80 11.15 -8.63 -3.35
CA ARG A 80 12.04 -7.51 -2.96
C ARG A 80 11.46 -6.16 -3.39
N ALA A 81 10.88 -6.06 -4.58
CA ALA A 81 10.23 -4.83 -5.04
C ALA A 81 9.02 -4.47 -4.16
N ALA A 82 8.22 -5.46 -3.75
CA ALA A 82 7.10 -5.25 -2.84
C ALA A 82 7.55 -4.79 -1.44
N VAL A 83 8.61 -5.40 -0.88
CA VAL A 83 9.21 -4.98 0.40
C VAL A 83 9.75 -3.55 0.32
N GLN A 84 10.48 -3.19 -0.75
CA GLN A 84 10.97 -1.82 -0.93
C GLN A 84 9.84 -0.81 -1.08
N ALA A 85 8.71 -1.20 -1.68
CA ALA A 85 7.55 -0.34 -1.79
C ALA A 85 6.82 -0.19 -0.46
N ARG A 86 6.76 -1.25 0.35
CA ARG A 86 6.30 -1.19 1.76
C ARG A 86 7.12 -0.21 2.56
N ASP A 87 8.45 -0.33 2.52
CA ASP A 87 9.35 0.52 3.31
C ASP A 87 9.13 2.00 2.95
N ARG A 88 9.02 2.32 1.66
CA ARG A 88 8.67 3.67 1.18
C ARG A 88 7.29 4.15 1.65
N ALA A 89 6.30 3.27 1.72
CA ALA A 89 4.97 3.61 2.25
C ALA A 89 5.03 3.88 3.77
N GLY A 90 5.85 3.13 4.50
CA GLY A 90 6.14 3.37 5.92
C GLY A 90 6.82 4.71 6.15
N ASP A 91 7.87 5.03 5.39
CA ASP A 91 8.57 6.33 5.49
C ASP A 91 7.61 7.51 5.22
N ALA A 92 6.74 7.37 4.21
CA ALA A 92 5.74 8.39 3.89
C ALA A 92 4.65 8.50 4.97
N PHE A 93 4.31 7.40 5.64
CA PHE A 93 3.40 7.39 6.79
C PHE A 93 4.03 8.11 8.00
N ASP A 94 5.30 7.85 8.31
CA ASP A 94 6.02 8.53 9.38
C ASP A 94 6.10 10.04 9.14
N LEU A 95 6.37 10.45 7.89
CA LEU A 95 6.31 11.85 7.49
C LEU A 95 4.91 12.45 7.71
N LEU A 96 3.85 11.75 7.28
CA LEU A 96 2.47 12.17 7.47
C LEU A 96 2.12 12.36 8.96
N LEU A 97 2.62 11.48 9.84
CA LEU A 97 2.42 11.59 11.29
C LEU A 97 3.15 12.79 11.90
N ASN A 98 4.35 13.09 11.41
CA ASN A 98 5.13 14.23 11.88
C ASN A 98 4.52 15.58 11.45
N GLU A 99 3.80 15.62 10.32
CA GLU A 99 3.10 16.82 9.81
C GLU A 99 1.72 17.10 10.46
N ARG A 100 1.36 16.36 11.53
CA ARG A 100 0.04 16.37 12.21
C ARG A 100 -0.60 17.75 12.50
N SER A 101 0.16 18.83 12.56
CA SER A 101 -0.38 20.18 12.72
C SER A 101 -1.24 20.66 11.53
N ALA A 102 -1.18 20.01 10.36
CA ALA A 102 -1.88 20.46 9.15
C ALA A 102 -2.61 19.35 8.37
N SER A 103 -2.55 18.07 8.75
CA SER A 103 -3.17 16.97 7.97
C SER A 103 -4.58 16.61 8.44
N ARG A 104 -5.55 16.57 7.51
CA ARG A 104 -6.94 16.11 7.76
C ARG A 104 -7.15 14.61 7.55
N LEU A 105 -6.14 13.87 7.11
CA LEU A 105 -6.25 12.41 7.02
C LEU A 105 -6.08 11.82 8.41
N ASP A 106 -7.09 11.08 8.87
CA ASP A 106 -7.05 10.42 10.16
C ASP A 106 -5.86 9.42 10.23
N PRO A 107 -5.00 9.50 11.26
CA PRO A 107 -3.87 8.59 11.42
C PRO A 107 -4.24 7.10 11.46
N GLN A 108 -5.43 6.75 11.98
CA GLN A 108 -5.86 5.36 12.03
C GLN A 108 -6.18 4.86 10.61
N THR A 109 -6.87 5.69 9.81
CA THR A 109 -7.12 5.43 8.39
C THR A 109 -5.83 5.26 7.60
N ALA A 110 -4.86 6.17 7.79
CA ALA A 110 -3.56 6.07 7.12
C ALA A 110 -2.77 4.82 7.55
N GLY A 111 -2.76 4.50 8.85
CA GLY A 111 -2.12 3.28 9.35
C GLY A 111 -2.79 2.00 8.83
N PHE A 112 -4.12 2.00 8.71
CA PHE A 112 -4.88 0.87 8.16
C PHE A 112 -4.52 0.59 6.70
N LEU A 113 -4.32 1.62 5.86
CA LEU A 113 -3.88 1.45 4.47
C LEU A 113 -2.52 0.76 4.37
N VAL A 114 -1.55 1.12 5.22
CA VAL A 114 -0.24 0.47 5.24
C VAL A 114 -0.35 -0.96 5.75
N ALA A 115 -1.06 -1.16 6.87
CA ALA A 115 -1.24 -2.47 7.48
C ALA A 115 -1.96 -3.47 6.56
N ALA A 116 -2.90 -3.01 5.75
CA ALA A 116 -3.58 -3.87 4.79
C ALA A 116 -2.65 -4.36 3.67
N GLY A 117 -1.76 -3.48 3.17
CA GLY A 117 -0.71 -3.89 2.24
C GLY A 117 0.26 -4.90 2.86
N ASP A 118 0.61 -4.74 4.14
CA ASP A 118 1.41 -5.72 4.88
C ASP A 118 0.71 -7.08 5.00
N HIS A 119 -0.61 -7.08 5.26
CA HIS A 119 -1.39 -8.31 5.31
C HIS A 119 -1.38 -9.04 3.96
N ALA A 120 -1.51 -8.31 2.85
CA ALA A 120 -1.42 -8.86 1.51
C ALA A 120 0.01 -9.37 1.18
N LEU A 121 1.06 -8.69 1.64
CA LEU A 121 2.45 -9.16 1.51
C LEU A 121 2.67 -10.47 2.30
N LEU A 122 2.15 -10.56 3.52
CA LEU A 122 2.19 -11.76 4.35
C LEU A 122 1.44 -12.94 3.70
N ALA A 123 0.29 -12.68 3.07
CA ALA A 123 -0.43 -13.70 2.31
C ALA A 123 0.45 -14.27 1.18
N GLY A 124 1.13 -13.41 0.42
CA GLY A 124 2.12 -13.85 -0.59
C GLY A 124 3.22 -14.72 0.01
N ASP A 125 3.84 -14.28 1.11
CA ASP A 125 4.87 -15.06 1.81
C ASP A 125 4.39 -16.45 2.25
N LEU A 126 3.15 -16.55 2.73
CA LEU A 126 2.56 -17.82 3.16
C LEU A 126 2.24 -18.73 1.97
N LEU A 127 1.70 -18.20 0.88
CA LEU A 127 1.49 -18.94 -0.36
C LEU A 127 2.81 -19.50 -0.90
N GLU A 128 3.88 -18.70 -0.85
CA GLU A 128 5.22 -19.12 -1.27
C GLU A 128 5.80 -20.24 -0.40
N VAL A 129 5.68 -20.13 0.93
CA VAL A 129 6.12 -21.19 1.84
C VAL A 129 5.34 -22.49 1.57
N ILE A 130 4.03 -22.39 1.37
CA ILE A 130 3.16 -23.53 1.05
C ILE A 130 3.57 -24.21 -0.26
N ALA A 131 3.77 -23.43 -1.32
CA ALA A 131 4.04 -23.97 -2.66
C ALA A 131 5.49 -24.43 -2.85
N ALA A 132 6.47 -23.67 -2.35
CA ALA A 132 7.88 -23.90 -2.60
C ALA A 132 8.55 -24.79 -1.53
N ARG A 133 8.26 -24.56 -0.24
CA ARG A 133 8.89 -25.32 0.85
C ARG A 133 8.11 -26.58 1.21
N MET A 134 6.79 -26.49 1.26
CA MET A 134 5.94 -27.62 1.66
C MET A 134 5.45 -28.47 0.48
N GLY A 135 5.59 -27.99 -0.75
CA GLY A 135 5.29 -28.74 -1.97
C GLY A 135 3.79 -28.96 -2.22
N TYR A 136 2.91 -28.15 -1.63
CA TYR A 136 1.49 -28.15 -1.93
C TYR A 136 1.23 -27.34 -3.19
N ARG A 137 0.93 -28.03 -4.30
CA ARG A 137 0.61 -27.41 -5.59
C ARG A 137 -0.62 -28.02 -6.21
N ALA A 138 -1.45 -27.20 -6.85
CA ALA A 138 -2.75 -27.60 -7.37
C ALA A 138 -2.71 -28.41 -8.69
N GLY A 139 -1.54 -28.83 -9.19
CA GLY A 139 -1.42 -29.54 -10.47
C GLY A 139 -2.26 -30.83 -10.59
N ALA A 140 -2.58 -31.50 -9.48
CA ALA A 140 -3.50 -32.65 -9.47
C ALA A 140 -5.00 -32.27 -9.55
N CYS A 141 -5.29 -30.97 -9.56
CA CYS A 141 -6.59 -30.32 -9.42
C CYS A 141 -6.76 -29.13 -10.41
N PRO A 142 -6.56 -29.32 -11.73
CA PRO A 142 -6.44 -28.22 -12.69
C PRO A 142 -7.72 -27.39 -12.84
N ASP A 143 -8.91 -27.98 -12.72
CA ASP A 143 -10.17 -27.25 -12.80
C ASP A 143 -10.36 -26.33 -11.59
N GLY A 144 -10.08 -26.85 -10.40
CA GLY A 144 -10.09 -26.05 -9.17
C GLY A 144 -9.05 -24.93 -9.20
N ALA A 145 -7.85 -25.23 -9.72
CA ALA A 145 -6.79 -24.26 -9.89
C ALA A 145 -7.19 -23.10 -10.80
N ARG A 146 -7.78 -23.38 -11.96
CA ARG A 146 -8.26 -22.35 -12.91
C ARG A 146 -9.35 -21.48 -12.31
N THR A 147 -10.30 -22.08 -11.59
CA THR A 147 -11.36 -21.31 -10.92
C THR A 147 -10.78 -20.39 -9.86
N VAL A 148 -9.90 -20.88 -8.98
CA VAL A 148 -9.27 -20.03 -7.96
C VAL A 148 -8.42 -18.93 -8.58
N TYR A 149 -7.70 -19.22 -9.67
CA TYR A 149 -6.88 -18.23 -10.38
C TYR A 149 -7.73 -17.11 -11.01
N ALA A 150 -8.88 -17.45 -11.60
CA ALA A 150 -9.80 -16.46 -12.16
C ALA A 150 -10.34 -15.50 -11.08
N GLU A 151 -10.71 -16.05 -9.92
CA GLU A 151 -11.19 -15.25 -8.78
C GLU A 151 -10.05 -14.41 -8.15
N ALA A 152 -8.83 -14.96 -8.08
CA ALA A 152 -7.64 -14.20 -7.69
C ALA A 152 -7.39 -13.02 -8.65
N GLY A 153 -7.61 -13.20 -9.96
CA GLY A 153 -7.52 -12.12 -10.94
C GLY A 153 -8.45 -10.95 -10.65
N GLY A 154 -9.67 -11.21 -10.16
CA GLY A 154 -10.61 -10.17 -9.71
C GLY A 154 -10.07 -9.35 -8.53
N LEU A 155 -9.59 -10.04 -7.49
CA LEU A 155 -8.92 -9.43 -6.33
C LEU A 155 -7.70 -8.58 -6.74
N LEU A 156 -6.84 -9.11 -7.62
CA LEU A 156 -5.64 -8.40 -8.08
C LEU A 156 -5.99 -7.15 -8.88
N ALA A 157 -7.05 -7.19 -9.68
CA ALA A 157 -7.58 -6.01 -10.37
C ALA A 157 -8.12 -4.98 -9.37
N GLY A 158 -8.81 -5.44 -8.32
CA GLY A 158 -9.27 -4.62 -7.20
C GLY A 158 -8.15 -3.86 -6.48
N LEU A 159 -7.06 -4.55 -6.11
CA LEU A 159 -5.86 -3.93 -5.52
C LEU A 159 -5.23 -2.87 -6.43
N ARG A 160 -5.10 -3.16 -7.73
CA ARG A 160 -4.58 -2.21 -8.74
C ARG A 160 -5.50 -1.00 -8.89
N HIS A 161 -6.82 -1.22 -8.85
CA HIS A 161 -7.81 -0.16 -8.91
C HIS A 161 -7.73 0.79 -7.70
N MET A 162 -7.62 0.24 -6.48
CA MET A 162 -7.39 1.05 -5.28
C MET A 162 -6.10 1.87 -5.37
N ALA A 163 -5.02 1.28 -5.91
CA ALA A 163 -3.78 1.99 -6.15
C ALA A 163 -3.97 3.18 -7.12
N ASP A 164 -4.72 2.99 -8.21
CA ASP A 164 -5.00 4.05 -9.17
C ASP A 164 -5.83 5.18 -8.56
N ARG A 165 -6.79 4.85 -7.68
CA ARG A 165 -7.56 5.85 -6.92
C ARG A 165 -6.67 6.67 -5.99
N LEU A 166 -5.72 6.03 -5.29
CA LEU A 166 -4.78 6.69 -4.38
C LEU A 166 -3.77 7.60 -5.12
N ASP A 167 -3.34 7.19 -6.32
CA ASP A 167 -2.33 7.90 -7.12
C ASP A 167 -2.92 9.08 -7.89
N GLN A 168 -4.05 8.86 -8.57
CA GLN A 168 -4.65 9.84 -9.48
C GLN A 168 -5.74 10.68 -8.81
N GLY A 169 -6.27 10.24 -7.66
CA GLY A 169 -7.46 10.86 -7.07
C GLY A 169 -8.59 10.97 -8.09
N ARG A 170 -8.78 9.97 -8.96
CA ARG A 170 -9.91 9.90 -9.89
C ARG A 170 -10.76 8.71 -9.50
N ASP A 171 -12.06 8.93 -9.37
CA ASP A 171 -13.04 7.85 -9.24
C ASP A 171 -13.25 7.27 -10.63
N ALA A 172 -12.28 6.50 -11.11
CA ALA A 172 -12.51 5.64 -12.26
C ALA A 172 -13.55 4.61 -11.82
N VAL A 173 -14.82 4.79 -12.20
CA VAL A 173 -15.87 3.80 -11.95
C VAL A 173 -15.59 2.63 -12.87
N THR A 174 -14.72 1.73 -12.45
CA THR A 174 -14.58 0.41 -13.05
C THR A 174 -15.03 -0.56 -11.98
N GLU A 175 -16.26 -1.03 -12.09
CA GLU A 175 -16.74 -2.16 -11.29
C GLU A 175 -15.87 -3.36 -11.63
N HIS A 176 -15.04 -3.78 -10.69
CA HIS A 176 -14.27 -5.00 -10.81
C HIS A 176 -15.09 -6.14 -10.18
N PRO A 177 -15.21 -7.30 -10.86
CA PRO A 177 -15.87 -8.44 -10.27
C PRO A 177 -15.15 -8.85 -8.97
N GLN A 178 -15.85 -8.73 -7.84
CA GLN A 178 -15.37 -9.26 -6.57
C GLN A 178 -15.27 -10.79 -6.64
N ALA A 179 -14.30 -11.34 -5.91
CA ALA A 179 -14.14 -12.78 -5.81
C ALA A 179 -15.41 -13.44 -5.24
N ALA A 180 -15.94 -14.43 -5.97
CA ALA A 180 -17.16 -15.13 -5.61
C ALA A 180 -16.87 -16.32 -4.67
N THR A 181 -17.06 -16.11 -3.37
CA THR A 181 -16.95 -17.16 -2.32
C THR A 181 -17.65 -18.48 -2.68
N PRO A 182 -18.86 -18.50 -3.29
CA PRO A 182 -19.49 -19.76 -3.68
C PRO A 182 -18.68 -20.58 -4.71
N ARG A 183 -18.03 -19.93 -5.68
CA ARG A 183 -17.22 -20.60 -6.69
C ARG A 183 -15.92 -21.16 -6.11
N LEU A 184 -15.27 -20.39 -5.24
CA LEU A 184 -14.08 -20.85 -4.50
C LEU A 184 -14.41 -22.10 -3.65
N ARG A 185 -15.55 -22.07 -2.95
CA ARG A 185 -16.03 -23.20 -2.16
C ARG A 185 -16.33 -24.43 -3.03
N GLU A 186 -16.98 -24.25 -4.17
CA GLU A 186 -17.30 -25.34 -5.09
C GLU A 186 -16.04 -25.99 -5.68
N ALA A 187 -15.06 -25.17 -6.08
CA ALA A 187 -13.75 -25.62 -6.55
C ALA A 187 -13.03 -26.49 -5.49
N ALA A 188 -12.99 -25.99 -4.25
CA ALA A 188 -12.44 -26.72 -3.11
C ALA A 188 -13.15 -28.06 -2.87
N LEU A 189 -14.48 -28.06 -2.78
CA LEU A 189 -15.27 -29.27 -2.52
C LEU A 189 -15.11 -30.31 -3.63
N THR A 190 -15.01 -29.89 -4.89
CA THR A 190 -14.80 -30.78 -6.03
C THR A 190 -13.47 -31.52 -5.89
N CYS A 191 -12.40 -30.80 -5.57
CA CYS A 191 -11.08 -31.39 -5.34
C CYS A 191 -11.01 -32.29 -4.10
N LEU A 192 -11.64 -31.88 -2.98
CA LEU A 192 -11.69 -32.69 -1.76
C LEU A 192 -12.47 -34.00 -1.96
N ARG A 193 -13.58 -33.97 -2.71
CA ARG A 193 -14.33 -35.18 -3.08
C ARG A 193 -13.51 -36.14 -3.93
N ARG A 194 -12.67 -35.61 -4.83
CA ARG A 194 -11.75 -36.42 -5.63
C ARG A 194 -10.65 -37.04 -4.78
N TRP A 195 -10.05 -36.27 -3.87
CA TRP A 195 -9.03 -36.78 -2.93
C TRP A 195 -9.55 -37.96 -2.09
N ARG A 196 -10.83 -37.93 -1.68
CA ARG A 196 -11.46 -39.06 -0.97
C ARG A 196 -11.33 -40.40 -1.70
N ASN A 197 -11.27 -40.39 -3.03
CA ASN A 197 -11.16 -41.58 -3.87
C ASN A 197 -9.75 -41.78 -4.44
N GLU A 198 -8.90 -40.74 -4.45
CA GLU A 198 -7.58 -40.72 -5.07
C GLU A 198 -6.55 -40.01 -4.15
N GLU A 199 -5.80 -40.78 -3.35
CA GLU A 199 -4.86 -40.23 -2.36
C GLU A 199 -3.83 -39.25 -2.97
N ARG A 200 -3.36 -39.53 -4.18
CA ARG A 200 -2.40 -38.69 -4.94
C ARG A 200 -2.89 -37.25 -5.20
N VAL A 201 -4.19 -36.98 -5.07
CA VAL A 201 -4.77 -35.66 -5.28
C VAL A 201 -4.67 -34.78 -4.03
N GLY A 202 -4.36 -35.35 -2.85
CA GLY A 202 -4.43 -34.66 -1.56
C GLY A 202 -3.67 -33.34 -1.49
N ARG A 203 -2.41 -33.30 -1.99
CA ARG A 203 -1.63 -32.05 -2.01
C ARG A 203 -2.25 -30.98 -2.92
N GLY A 204 -2.81 -31.38 -4.05
CA GLY A 204 -3.46 -30.48 -4.99
C GLY A 204 -4.80 -29.96 -4.47
N ALA A 205 -5.59 -30.84 -3.86
CA ALA A 205 -6.82 -30.43 -3.20
C ALA A 205 -6.56 -29.45 -2.06
N MET A 206 -5.50 -29.68 -1.27
CA MET A 206 -5.15 -28.78 -0.19
C MET A 206 -4.65 -27.42 -0.71
N ALA A 207 -3.86 -27.41 -1.79
CA ALA A 207 -3.43 -26.18 -2.45
C ALA A 207 -4.62 -25.33 -2.95
N VAL A 208 -5.63 -25.95 -3.58
CA VAL A 208 -6.86 -25.25 -4.03
C VAL A 208 -7.60 -24.62 -2.86
N VAL A 209 -7.77 -25.36 -1.75
CA VAL A 209 -8.45 -24.84 -0.55
C VAL A 209 -7.67 -23.68 0.07
N MET A 210 -6.36 -23.85 0.29
CA MET A 210 -5.53 -22.81 0.90
C MET A 210 -5.50 -21.54 0.04
N ALA A 211 -5.33 -21.67 -1.27
CA ALA A 211 -5.35 -20.53 -2.18
C ALA A 211 -6.73 -19.85 -2.20
N GLY A 212 -7.83 -20.62 -2.26
CA GLY A 212 -9.19 -20.05 -2.24
C GLY A 212 -9.54 -19.34 -0.93
N GLU A 213 -9.04 -19.83 0.19
CA GLU A 213 -9.19 -19.17 1.50
C GLU A 213 -8.43 -17.83 1.54
N TRP A 214 -7.20 -17.78 1.00
CA TRP A 214 -6.47 -16.52 0.87
C TRP A 214 -7.16 -15.51 -0.03
N VAL A 215 -7.72 -15.95 -1.16
CA VAL A 215 -8.55 -15.07 -2.02
C VAL A 215 -9.74 -14.50 -1.24
N THR A 216 -10.44 -15.34 -0.47
CA THR A 216 -11.60 -14.90 0.34
C THR A 216 -11.21 -13.89 1.42
N ASN A 217 -10.10 -14.15 2.14
CA ASN A 217 -9.63 -13.27 3.21
C ASN A 217 -9.13 -11.93 2.67
N LEU A 218 -8.41 -11.94 1.54
CA LEU A 218 -7.94 -10.71 0.90
C LEU A 218 -9.10 -9.91 0.26
N ALA A 219 -10.11 -10.58 -0.30
CA ALA A 219 -11.29 -9.90 -0.83
C ALA A 219 -12.09 -9.18 0.28
N ARG A 220 -12.20 -9.80 1.47
CA ARG A 220 -12.80 -9.13 2.63
C ARG A 220 -12.01 -7.89 3.06
N LEU A 221 -10.67 -8.00 3.05
CA LEU A 221 -9.80 -6.85 3.35
C LEU A 221 -9.97 -5.73 2.31
N GLU A 222 -10.14 -6.06 1.03
CA GLU A 222 -10.44 -5.07 -0.01
C GLU A 222 -11.77 -4.33 0.25
N ASP A 223 -12.81 -5.05 0.66
CA ASP A 223 -14.10 -4.43 1.01
C ASP A 223 -13.95 -3.43 2.17
N ASP A 224 -13.21 -3.82 3.22
CA ASP A 224 -12.91 -2.95 4.37
C ASP A 224 -12.05 -1.73 3.99
N LEU A 225 -11.28 -1.81 2.89
CA LEU A 225 -10.42 -0.74 2.40
C LEU A 225 -11.14 0.30 1.53
N ALA A 226 -12.35 0.02 1.04
CA ALA A 226 -13.03 0.87 0.07
C ALA A 226 -13.24 2.32 0.58
N GLU A 227 -13.71 2.48 1.82
CA GLU A 227 -13.91 3.78 2.46
C GLU A 227 -12.59 4.48 2.87
N PRO A 228 -11.62 3.79 3.51
CA PRO A 228 -10.29 4.34 3.77
C PRO A 228 -9.57 4.87 2.52
N VAL A 229 -9.62 4.11 1.42
CA VAL A 229 -9.03 4.52 0.14
C VAL A 229 -9.73 5.75 -0.43
N ALA A 230 -11.07 5.80 -0.38
CA ALA A 230 -11.83 6.96 -0.81
C ALA A 230 -11.48 8.21 0.02
N SER A 231 -11.35 8.06 1.34
CA SER A 231 -11.01 9.12 2.28
C SER A 231 -9.60 9.66 2.04
N ALA A 232 -8.62 8.79 1.85
CA ALA A 232 -7.24 9.17 1.53
C ALA A 232 -7.15 9.86 0.15
N ALA A 233 -7.83 9.33 -0.86
CA ALA A 233 -7.90 9.94 -2.19
C ALA A 233 -8.53 11.33 -2.15
N ALA A 234 -9.59 11.53 -1.36
CA ALA A 234 -10.21 12.85 -1.17
C ALA A 234 -9.27 13.82 -0.43
N ALA A 235 -8.60 13.37 0.63
CA ALA A 235 -7.66 14.18 1.41
C ALA A 235 -6.45 14.66 0.58
N ALA A 236 -6.02 13.87 -0.41
CA ALA A 236 -4.95 14.22 -1.34
C ALA A 236 -5.34 15.31 -2.36
N ARG A 237 -6.65 15.48 -2.64
CA ARG A 237 -7.17 16.52 -3.56
C ARG A 237 -7.26 17.90 -2.91
N LEU A 238 -7.39 17.98 -1.59
CA LEU A 238 -7.57 19.24 -0.88
C LEU A 238 -6.32 20.14 -0.99
N PRO A 239 -6.48 21.46 -1.24
CA PRO A 239 -5.37 22.39 -1.19
C PRO A 239 -4.77 22.45 0.21
N PRO A 240 -3.46 22.70 0.35
CA PRO A 240 -2.77 22.71 1.64
C PRO A 240 -3.21 23.83 2.59
N TRP A 241 -3.97 24.82 2.10
CA TRP A 241 -4.48 25.97 2.87
C TRP A 241 -5.94 25.85 3.31
N ARG A 242 -6.57 24.67 3.12
CA ARG A 242 -7.91 24.35 3.65
C ARG A 242 -7.81 23.15 4.58
#